data_AF-A0A7R8ZB58-F1
#
_entry.id   AF-A0A7R8ZB58-F1
#
_cell.length_a   1.000
_cell.length_b   1.000
_cell.length_c   1.000
_cell.angle_alpha   90.00
_cell.angle_beta   90.00
_cell.angle_gamma   90.00
#
_symmetry.space_group_name_H-M   'P 1'
#
loop_
_entity.id
_entity.type
_entity.pdbx_description
1 polymer ?
#
loop_
_entity_poly.entity_id
_entity_poly.type
_entity_poly.pdbx_seq_one_letter_code
_entity_poly.pdbx_strand_id
1 'polypeptide(L)'
;MVTMVFVQLVLLAFLWCGNSALDNGLALTPPLGWMAWERYRCVVDCDTYPDECISERLFRRVADLLVSEGYSNVGYQYIIIDDCWLDTERDSDGALQADPERFPSGIKDLAEYGPHSQDLPRAPQLQEPSLGLLTLLV
;
A
#
# COMPACT_ATOMS: atom_id res chain seq x y z
N MET A 1 -28.57 29.41 -33.96
CA MET A 1 -29.11 28.24 -33.23
C MET A 1 -28.37 26.95 -33.61
N VAL A 2 -28.31 26.58 -34.90
CA VAL A 2 -27.63 25.36 -35.39
C VAL A 2 -26.13 25.30 -35.05
N THR A 3 -25.41 26.41 -35.18
CA THR A 3 -23.96 26.48 -34.92
C THR A 3 -23.60 26.26 -33.44
N MET A 4 -24.44 26.73 -32.50
CA MET A 4 -24.21 26.52 -31.06
C MET A 4 -24.38 25.06 -30.66
N VAL A 5 -25.38 24.37 -31.22
CA VAL A 5 -25.62 22.94 -30.97
C VAL A 5 -24.42 22.12 -31.46
N PHE A 6 -23.86 22.48 -32.62
CA PHE A 6 -22.70 21.78 -33.18
C PHE A 6 -21.45 21.95 -32.30
N VAL A 7 -21.19 23.18 -31.80
CA VAL A 7 -20.08 23.44 -30.87
C VAL A 7 -20.26 22.69 -29.55
N GLN A 8 -21.47 22.63 -29.00
CA GLN A 8 -21.75 21.87 -27.78
C GLN A 8 -21.54 20.36 -27.95
N LEU A 9 -21.96 19.79 -29.08
CA LEU A 9 -21.76 18.37 -29.38
C LEU A 9 -20.27 18.02 -29.56
N VAL A 10 -19.50 18.90 -30.19
CA VAL A 10 -18.04 18.74 -30.32
C VAL A 10 -17.36 18.80 -28.95
N LEU A 11 -17.73 19.75 -28.09
CA LEU A 11 -17.19 19.85 -26.73
C LEU A 11 -17.54 18.62 -25.87
N LEU A 12 -18.76 18.10 -25.97
CA LEU A 12 -19.17 16.88 -25.26
C LEU A 12 -18.43 15.64 -25.79
N ALA A 13 -18.10 15.58 -27.08
CA ALA A 13 -17.30 14.51 -27.65
C ALA A 13 -15.83 14.55 -27.16
N PHE A 14 -15.25 15.75 -27.00
CA PHE A 14 -13.91 15.90 -26.41
C PHE A 14 -13.86 15.57 -24.91
N LEU A 15 -14.97 15.76 -24.19
CA LEU A 15 -15.11 15.32 -22.79
C LEU A 15 -15.33 13.79 -22.66
N TRP A 16 -15.56 13.08 -23.77
CA TRP A 16 -15.68 11.62 -23.83
C TRP A 16 -14.35 10.92 -24.10
N CYS A 17 -13.22 11.61 -23.96
CA CYS A 17 -11.94 10.91 -23.86
C CYS A 17 -11.91 10.17 -22.51
N GLY A 18 -12.51 8.98 -22.49
CA GLY A 18 -12.59 8.14 -21.31
C GLY A 18 -11.20 7.89 -20.77
N ASN A 19 -11.01 8.17 -19.48
CA ASN A 19 -9.78 7.80 -18.78
C ASN A 19 -9.59 6.29 -18.94
N SER A 20 -8.59 5.89 -19.71
CA SER A 20 -8.17 4.49 -19.78
C SER A 20 -7.39 4.19 -18.51
N ALA A 21 -8.05 3.60 -17.53
CA ALA A 21 -7.38 3.05 -16.36
C ALA A 21 -6.68 1.73 -16.73
N LEU A 22 -5.67 1.35 -15.95
CA LEU A 22 -5.04 0.05 -16.09
C LEU A 22 -6.02 -1.05 -15.69
N ASP A 23 -6.50 -1.83 -16.66
CA ASP A 23 -7.41 -2.96 -16.41
C ASP A 23 -6.62 -4.21 -15.99
N ASN A 24 -6.09 -4.18 -14.76
CA ASN A 24 -5.32 -5.29 -14.17
C ASN A 24 -6.14 -6.19 -13.22
N GLY A 25 -7.46 -6.00 -13.18
CA GLY A 25 -8.37 -6.75 -12.30
C GLY A 25 -8.28 -6.41 -10.81
N LEU A 26 -7.55 -5.37 -10.42
CA LEU A 26 -7.48 -4.87 -9.04
C LEU A 26 -8.43 -3.69 -8.81
N ALA A 27 -8.68 -3.36 -7.54
CA ALA A 27 -9.49 -2.20 -7.12
C ALA A 27 -10.88 -2.11 -7.79
N LEU A 28 -11.50 -3.27 -8.09
CA LEU A 28 -12.88 -3.35 -8.59
C LEU A 28 -13.90 -2.75 -7.60
N THR A 29 -13.53 -2.73 -6.32
CA THR A 29 -14.15 -1.93 -5.27
C THR A 29 -13.09 -1.02 -4.63
N PRO A 30 -13.46 0.11 -4.01
CA PRO A 30 -12.51 0.94 -3.28
C PRO A 30 -11.70 0.09 -2.27
N PRO A 31 -10.35 0.19 -2.26
CA PRO A 31 -9.53 -0.59 -1.35
C PRO A 31 -9.74 -0.09 0.09
N LEU A 32 -9.85 -1.02 1.02
CA LEU A 32 -10.00 -0.74 2.44
C LEU A 32 -8.78 -1.27 3.20
N GLY A 33 -8.12 -0.41 3.95
CA GLY A 33 -6.89 -0.75 4.64
C GLY A 33 -6.45 0.31 5.63
N TRP A 34 -5.25 0.10 6.17
CA TRP A 34 -4.59 1.00 7.09
C TRP A 34 -3.28 1.50 6.47
N MET A 35 -2.97 2.78 6.71
CA MET A 35 -1.77 3.46 6.20
C MET A 35 -1.10 4.22 7.34
N ALA A 36 0.22 4.13 7.44
CA ALA A 36 0.96 4.71 8.56
C ALA A 36 0.99 6.25 8.58
N TRP A 37 0.96 6.90 7.41
CA TRP A 37 1.35 8.31 7.26
C TRP A 37 0.61 9.30 8.15
N GLU A 38 -0.72 9.29 8.15
CA GLU A 38 -1.50 10.35 8.77
C GLU A 38 -1.20 10.46 10.28
N ARG A 39 -1.11 9.31 10.96
CA ARG A 39 -0.89 9.20 12.40
C ARG A 39 0.58 9.16 12.81
N TYR A 40 1.43 8.46 12.05
CA TYR A 40 2.82 8.18 12.46
C TYR A 40 3.85 9.01 11.69
N ARG A 41 3.50 9.55 10.53
CA ARG A 41 4.38 10.40 9.70
C ARG A 41 5.73 9.71 9.49
N CYS A 42 6.82 10.42 9.75
CA CYS A 42 8.20 9.97 9.59
C CYS A 42 8.92 9.86 10.95
N VAL A 43 8.27 9.28 11.97
CA VAL A 43 8.94 9.02 13.26
C VAL A 43 9.92 7.87 13.07
N VAL A 44 11.23 8.16 13.04
CA VAL A 44 12.30 7.15 12.87
C VAL A 44 13.11 6.91 14.15
N ASP A 45 12.98 7.77 15.15
CA ASP A 45 13.63 7.60 16.46
C ASP A 45 12.90 6.54 17.29
N CYS A 46 13.36 5.29 17.14
CA CYS A 46 12.82 4.14 17.85
C CYS A 46 13.28 4.01 19.30
N ASP A 47 14.33 4.72 19.71
CA ASP A 47 14.78 4.74 21.10
C ASP A 47 13.85 5.59 21.96
N THR A 48 13.47 6.76 21.44
CA THR A 48 12.53 7.67 22.12
C THR A 48 11.08 7.20 21.94
N TYR A 49 10.72 6.69 20.77
CA TYR A 49 9.34 6.30 20.41
C TYR A 49 9.24 4.84 19.93
N PRO A 50 9.55 3.84 20.79
CA PRO A 50 9.63 2.43 20.38
C PRO A 50 8.29 1.83 19.93
N ASP A 51 7.17 2.48 20.27
CA ASP A 51 5.83 2.08 19.90
C ASP A 51 5.22 2.93 18.77
N GLU A 52 5.88 3.99 18.32
CA GLU A 52 5.35 4.85 17.26
C GLU A 52 6.30 5.00 16.07
N CYS A 53 7.56 4.60 16.20
CA CYS A 53 8.49 4.69 15.10
C CYS A 53 8.11 3.73 13.95
N ILE A 54 8.39 4.17 12.73
CA ILE A 54 8.21 3.41 11.49
C ILE A 54 9.17 2.22 11.51
N SER A 55 8.67 1.06 11.94
CA SER A 55 9.45 -0.15 12.19
C SER A 55 8.62 -1.39 11.92
N GLU A 56 9.29 -2.50 11.65
CA GLU A 56 8.66 -3.82 11.47
C GLU A 56 7.72 -4.18 12.63
N ARG A 57 8.11 -3.84 13.87
CA ARG A 57 7.29 -4.06 15.07
C ARG A 57 5.96 -3.31 15.02
N LEU A 58 5.94 -2.07 14.53
CA LEU A 58 4.71 -1.29 14.37
C LEU A 58 3.75 -2.01 13.41
N PHE A 59 4.24 -2.42 12.24
CA PHE A 59 3.40 -3.03 11.22
C PHE A 59 2.90 -4.43 11.60
N ARG A 60 3.72 -5.25 12.26
CA ARG A 60 3.27 -6.56 12.80
C ARG A 60 2.15 -6.38 13.83
N ARG A 61 2.31 -5.44 14.77
CA ARG A 61 1.27 -5.15 15.77
C ARG A 61 -0.02 -4.66 15.12
N VAL A 62 0.06 -3.81 14.11
CA VAL A 62 -1.12 -3.36 13.36
C VAL A 62 -1.78 -4.53 12.63
N ALA A 63 -1.00 -5.43 12.03
CA ALA A 63 -1.53 -6.63 11.40
C ALA A 63 -2.31 -7.51 12.39
N ASP A 64 -1.75 -7.74 13.59
CA ASP A 64 -2.42 -8.50 14.65
C ASP A 64 -3.74 -7.84 15.06
N LEU A 65 -3.75 -6.51 15.25
CA LEU A 65 -4.94 -5.74 15.62
C LEU A 65 -6.02 -5.75 14.54
N LEU A 66 -5.65 -5.68 13.26
CA LEU A 66 -6.63 -5.77 12.17
C LEU A 66 -7.38 -7.10 12.18
N VAL A 67 -6.75 -8.18 12.65
CA VAL A 67 -7.38 -9.48 12.82
C VAL A 67 -8.12 -9.56 14.15
N SER A 68 -7.45 -9.31 15.27
CA SER A 68 -8.00 -9.53 16.61
C SER A 68 -9.21 -8.64 16.90
N GLU A 69 -9.22 -7.41 16.39
CA GLU A 69 -10.31 -6.44 16.59
C GLU A 69 -11.37 -6.50 15.47
N GLY A 70 -11.24 -7.41 14.52
CA GLY A 70 -12.26 -7.69 13.50
C GLY A 70 -12.33 -6.68 12.34
N TYR A 71 -11.34 -5.80 12.15
CA TYR A 71 -11.28 -4.89 11.00
C TYR A 71 -11.20 -5.67 9.66
N SER A 72 -10.43 -6.75 9.65
CA SER A 72 -10.32 -7.66 8.51
C SER A 72 -11.68 -8.27 8.12
N ASN A 73 -12.52 -8.60 9.10
CA ASN A 73 -13.87 -9.15 8.88
C ASN A 73 -14.82 -8.16 8.18
N VAL A 74 -14.53 -6.85 8.24
CA VAL A 74 -15.32 -5.80 7.58
C VAL A 74 -14.60 -5.20 6.37
N GLY A 75 -13.54 -5.86 5.88
CA GLY A 75 -12.92 -5.57 4.59
C GLY A 75 -11.60 -4.81 4.64
N TYR A 76 -11.06 -4.45 5.81
CA TYR A 76 -9.73 -3.84 5.91
C TYR A 76 -8.64 -4.89 5.67
N GLN A 77 -8.15 -4.97 4.44
CA GLN A 77 -7.28 -6.05 3.95
C GLN A 77 -5.86 -5.60 3.61
N TYR A 78 -5.62 -4.30 3.52
CA TYR A 78 -4.30 -3.74 3.17
C TYR A 78 -3.62 -3.10 4.38
N ILE A 79 -2.32 -3.35 4.51
CA ILE A 79 -1.41 -2.58 5.37
C ILE A 79 -0.42 -1.88 4.45
N ILE A 80 -0.42 -0.55 4.50
CA ILE A 80 0.35 0.30 3.60
C ILE A 80 1.48 0.93 4.42
N ILE A 81 2.71 0.57 4.06
CA ILE A 81 3.91 1.31 4.47
C ILE A 81 4.03 2.51 3.55
N ASP A 82 4.11 3.69 4.17
CA ASP A 82 4.27 4.96 3.47
C ASP A 82 5.77 5.35 3.45
N ASP A 83 6.11 6.63 3.54
CA ASP A 83 7.50 7.08 3.54
C ASP A 83 8.31 6.59 4.77
N CYS A 84 9.64 6.78 4.71
CA CYS A 84 10.59 6.60 5.80
C CYS A 84 10.86 5.16 6.25
N TRP A 85 10.53 4.15 5.45
CA TRP A 85 10.93 2.74 5.71
C TRP A 85 12.32 2.39 5.13
N LEU A 86 12.74 3.12 4.11
CA LEU A 86 13.97 2.90 3.36
C LEU A 86 15.21 3.19 4.20
N ASP A 87 16.28 2.46 3.90
CA ASP A 87 17.62 2.89 4.26
C ASP A 87 18.02 4.13 3.43
N THR A 88 18.97 4.89 3.95
CA THR A 88 19.58 6.05 3.31
C THR A 88 20.42 5.71 2.08
N GLU A 89 20.88 4.46 1.97
CA GLU A 89 21.65 3.96 0.84
C GLU A 89 20.92 2.81 0.14
N ARG A 90 21.21 2.63 -1.16
CA ARG A 90 20.82 1.44 -1.92
C ARG A 90 21.85 0.33 -1.68
N ASP A 91 21.45 -0.91 -1.93
CA ASP A 91 22.40 -2.02 -1.88
C ASP A 91 23.45 -1.95 -3.01
N SER A 92 24.39 -2.89 -3.02
CA SER A 92 25.47 -2.95 -4.03
C SER A 92 24.96 -3.13 -5.46
N ASP A 93 23.75 -3.65 -5.65
CA ASP A 93 23.11 -3.86 -6.95
C ASP A 93 22.22 -2.66 -7.34
N GLY A 94 22.14 -1.64 -6.48
CA GLY A 94 21.32 -0.45 -6.67
C GLY A 94 19.84 -0.65 -6.31
N ALA A 95 19.48 -1.74 -5.65
CA ALA A 95 18.11 -1.98 -5.21
C ALA A 95 17.78 -1.16 -3.95
N LEU A 96 16.49 -0.89 -3.76
CA LEU A 96 15.99 -0.31 -2.52
C LEU A 96 16.09 -1.35 -1.40
N GLN A 97 16.54 -0.92 -0.22
CA GLN A 97 16.62 -1.75 0.97
C GLN A 97 15.91 -1.06 2.14
N ALA A 98 15.38 -1.87 3.05
CA ALA A 98 14.78 -1.34 4.27
C ALA A 98 15.87 -0.93 5.25
N ASP A 99 15.57 0.03 6.11
CA ASP A 99 16.43 0.37 7.23
C ASP A 99 16.71 -0.87 8.09
N PRO A 100 17.98 -1.31 8.24
CA PRO A 100 18.30 -2.58 8.86
C PRO A 100 18.08 -2.60 10.38
N GLU A 101 18.02 -1.44 11.03
CA GLU A 101 17.76 -1.34 12.46
C GLU A 101 16.26 -1.42 12.76
N ARG A 102 15.44 -0.78 11.93
CA ARG A 102 13.98 -0.70 12.11
C ARG A 102 13.22 -1.86 11.45
N PHE A 103 13.80 -2.46 10.41
CA PHE A 103 13.26 -3.60 9.67
C PHE A 103 14.28 -4.75 9.56
N PRO A 104 14.72 -5.33 10.69
CA PRO A 104 15.81 -6.30 10.72
C PRO A 104 15.51 -7.60 9.96
N SER A 105 14.23 -7.98 9.80
CA SER A 105 13.83 -9.16 9.01
C SER A 105 13.63 -8.84 7.52
N GLY A 106 13.60 -7.55 7.16
CA GLY A 106 13.34 -7.06 5.81
C GLY A 106 11.86 -7.05 5.42
N ILE A 107 11.54 -6.33 4.33
CA ILE A 107 10.15 -6.17 3.86
C ILE A 107 9.52 -7.47 3.40
N LYS A 108 10.31 -8.40 2.83
CA LYS A 108 9.79 -9.68 2.37
C LYS A 108 9.18 -10.49 3.51
N ASP A 109 9.89 -10.59 4.63
CA ASP A 109 9.40 -11.31 5.80
C ASP A 109 8.14 -10.63 6.38
N LEU A 110 8.15 -9.30 6.47
CA LEU A 110 6.98 -8.54 6.91
C LEU A 110 5.76 -8.73 5.98
N ALA A 111 5.98 -8.83 4.67
CA ALA A 111 4.92 -9.07 3.70
C ALA A 111 4.36 -10.50 3.79
N GLU A 112 5.19 -11.49 4.14
CA GLU A 112 4.78 -12.86 4.44
C GLU A 112 4.02 -12.97 5.78
N TYR A 113 4.28 -12.06 6.73
CA TYR A 113 3.59 -12.03 8.02
C TYR A 113 2.14 -11.55 7.96
N GLY A 114 1.78 -10.71 6.98
CA GLY A 114 0.50 -9.99 6.91
C GLY A 114 -0.75 -10.88 7.01
N PRO A 115 -1.96 -10.28 7.09
CA PRO A 115 -3.24 -10.94 7.40
C PRO A 115 -3.77 -11.91 6.31
N HIS A 116 -2.89 -12.66 5.66
CA HIS A 116 -3.14 -13.62 4.58
C HIS A 116 -2.62 -15.03 4.88
N SER A 117 -2.09 -15.29 6.07
CA SER A 117 -1.78 -16.67 6.46
C SER A 117 -3.05 -17.54 6.66
N GLN A 118 -4.24 -16.93 6.73
CA GLN A 118 -5.54 -17.64 6.76
C GLN A 118 -6.58 -16.89 5.88
N ASP A 119 -6.99 -17.54 4.77
CA ASP A 119 -8.31 -17.38 4.11
C ASP A 119 -8.60 -16.30 3.03
N LEU A 120 -7.63 -15.65 2.38
CA LEU A 120 -7.92 -14.83 1.18
C LEU A 120 -7.11 -15.27 -0.07
N PRO A 121 -7.77 -15.45 -1.24
CA PRO A 121 -7.07 -15.83 -2.47
C PRO A 121 -6.12 -14.73 -2.91
N ARG A 122 -4.82 -15.04 -2.98
CA ARG A 122 -3.80 -14.22 -3.62
C ARG A 122 -4.31 -13.80 -5.01
N ALA A 123 -4.29 -12.50 -5.30
CA ALA A 123 -4.52 -12.05 -6.67
C ALA A 123 -3.47 -12.71 -7.58
N PRO A 124 -3.84 -13.22 -8.78
CA PRO A 124 -2.93 -13.98 -9.66
C PRO A 124 -1.64 -13.25 -10.05
N GLN A 125 -1.63 -11.92 -9.94
CA GLN A 125 -0.48 -11.05 -10.25
C GLN A 125 0.46 -10.80 -9.05
N LEU A 126 0.12 -11.32 -7.87
CA LEU A 126 0.98 -11.28 -6.66
C LEU A 126 1.81 -12.56 -6.52
N GLN A 127 2.03 -13.25 -7.64
CA GLN A 127 2.89 -14.43 -7.76
C GLN A 127 4.37 -14.06 -8.00
N GLU A 128 4.73 -12.77 -7.89
CA GLU A 128 6.12 -12.34 -7.78
C GLU A 128 6.54 -12.39 -6.31
N PRO A 129 7.58 -13.16 -5.93
CA PRO A 129 7.94 -13.46 -4.53
C PRO A 129 8.48 -12.25 -3.73
N SER A 130 8.41 -11.03 -4.27
CA SER A 130 8.86 -9.78 -3.66
C SER A 130 7.74 -8.83 -3.21
N LEU A 131 6.47 -9.14 -3.55
CA LEU A 131 5.32 -8.26 -3.28
C LEU A 131 4.16 -9.07 -2.66
N GLY A 132 4.39 -9.60 -1.45
CA GLY A 132 3.25 -9.81 -0.54
C GLY A 132 2.57 -8.47 -0.26
N LEU A 133 1.30 -8.47 0.15
CA LEU A 133 0.28 -7.40 0.13
C LEU A 133 0.58 -6.08 0.89
N LEU A 134 1.80 -5.62 0.79
CA LEU A 134 2.30 -4.31 1.09
C LEU A 134 2.18 -3.56 -0.24
N THR A 135 1.04 -2.89 -0.45
CA THR A 135 0.98 -1.90 -1.52
C THR A 135 1.90 -0.78 -1.08
N LEU A 136 3.19 -0.88 -1.44
CA LEU A 136 4.12 0.23 -1.34
C LEU A 136 3.60 1.28 -2.31
N LEU A 137 2.85 2.25 -1.80
CA LEU A 137 2.55 3.46 -2.56
C LEU A 137 3.87 4.24 -2.59
N VAL A 138 4.66 4.01 -3.64
CA VAL A 138 5.65 4.99 -4.11
C VAL A 138 4.93 5.97 -5.03
#